data_AF-A0A523MXZ2-F1
#
_entry.id   AF-A0A523MXZ2-F1
#
_cell.length_a   1.000
_cell.length_b   1.000
_cell.length_c   1.000
_cell.angle_alpha   90.00
_cell.angle_beta   90.00
_cell.angle_gamma   90.00
#
_symmetry.space_group_name_H-M   'P 1'
#
loop_
_entity.id
_entity.type
_entity.pdbx_description
1 polymer ?
#
loop_
_entity_poly.entity_id
_entity_poly.type
_entity_poly.pdbx_seq_one_letter_code
_entity_poly.pdbx_strand_id
1 'polypeptide(L)'
;MDLKEARSYLNYLLTLNIRREEAFGPMALAFIKDHDLGAIGLEPEEQFGLLMATAQSLADEPKRFSLKLEMLQKTKALLTQTRYSNTDLSRQLDYDIKKTESELAIYNDAMRPAPRTGTPEVQQLIVQTDVPEYFLDVAQKRASEYYQNKFGITKQAKTAQHFTGGPRKFEPDNKDVHREFPGACAPFMNSRTNAFHMMLPFDLKISKKPDDPLDAGSRIFYTKFGYSFPLAYEMDKLISYQDGQVLDIARDDPNLLFVSFSRVKEKDFKFQGDKPTVPPELAYPMTVLERLGTLGTYLQIVANFKVWFDAAQVSVLVTGAPDLYEYGLQGGSGLMTRSHASDKVPAYAESVKEPWQEGLSFNFVNIHLTLNPGTDTATVPYNTPLFTVYPVLNRQNFKFVDKNKMK
;
A
#
# COMPACT_ATOMS: atom_id res chain seq x y z
N MET A 1 21.38 -39.62 -2.83
CA MET A 1 22.32 -39.80 -3.95
C MET A 1 23.53 -40.54 -3.41
N ASP A 2 23.98 -41.60 -4.08
CA ASP A 2 25.24 -42.27 -3.73
C ASP A 2 26.45 -41.60 -4.41
N LEU A 3 27.67 -41.96 -4.01
CA LEU A 3 28.89 -41.34 -4.55
C LEU A 3 29.06 -41.51 -6.06
N LYS A 4 28.64 -42.66 -6.61
CA LYS A 4 28.80 -42.96 -8.03
C LYS A 4 27.85 -42.11 -8.87
N GLU A 5 26.62 -41.97 -8.41
CA GLU A 5 25.61 -41.09 -8.97
C GLU A 5 26.05 -39.62 -8.89
N ALA A 6 26.57 -39.19 -7.73
CA ALA A 6 27.07 -37.83 -7.53
C ALA A 6 28.24 -37.46 -8.44
N ARG A 7 29.24 -38.35 -8.60
CA ARG A 7 30.35 -38.13 -9.54
C ARG A 7 29.89 -38.11 -10.99
N SER A 8 28.92 -38.95 -11.35
CA SER A 8 28.36 -38.96 -12.70
C SER A 8 27.65 -37.62 -12.99
N TYR A 9 26.89 -37.11 -12.03
CA TYR A 9 26.21 -35.82 -12.16
C TYR A 9 27.18 -34.63 -12.14
N LEU A 10 28.22 -34.67 -11.31
CA LEU A 10 29.31 -33.69 -11.33
C LEU A 10 29.97 -33.60 -12.72
N ASN A 11 30.34 -34.75 -13.30
CA ASN A 11 30.95 -34.78 -14.65
C ASN A 11 30.02 -34.22 -15.72
N TYR A 12 28.72 -34.51 -15.61
CA TYR A 12 27.71 -33.92 -16.47
C TYR A 12 27.67 -32.38 -16.33
N LEU A 13 27.61 -31.86 -15.10
CA LEU A 13 27.63 -30.42 -14.82
C LEU A 13 28.90 -29.74 -15.36
N LEU A 14 30.08 -30.32 -15.12
CA LEU A 14 31.35 -29.77 -15.63
C LEU A 14 31.40 -29.80 -17.17
N THR A 15 30.79 -30.80 -17.82
CA THR A 15 30.65 -30.84 -19.28
C THR A 15 29.78 -29.69 -19.79
N LEU A 16 28.65 -29.40 -19.11
CA LEU A 16 27.81 -28.25 -19.45
C LEU A 16 28.58 -26.93 -19.29
N ASN A 17 29.36 -26.79 -18.22
CA ASN A 17 30.20 -25.60 -17.99
C ASN A 17 31.24 -25.40 -19.11
N ILE A 18 31.95 -26.47 -19.51
CA ILE A 18 32.93 -26.41 -20.60
C ILE A 18 32.27 -25.97 -21.91
N ARG A 19 31.05 -26.43 -22.17
CA ARG A 19 30.25 -26.04 -23.35
C ARG A 19 29.59 -24.68 -23.23
N ARG A 20 29.68 -24.03 -22.06
CA ARG A 20 29.02 -22.75 -21.74
C ARG A 20 27.50 -22.80 -21.92
N GLU A 21 26.90 -23.93 -21.59
CA GLU A 21 25.45 -24.11 -21.65
C GLU A 21 24.78 -23.27 -20.57
N GLU A 22 23.73 -22.52 -20.90
CA GLU A 22 23.00 -21.66 -19.96
C GLU A 22 22.42 -22.44 -18.77
N ALA A 23 22.12 -23.73 -18.97
CA ALA A 23 21.58 -24.61 -17.95
C ALA A 23 22.58 -24.92 -16.81
N PHE A 24 23.89 -24.75 -17.01
CA PHE A 24 24.89 -25.10 -16.02
C PHE A 24 24.68 -24.40 -14.68
N GLY A 25 24.60 -23.06 -14.67
CA GLY A 25 24.54 -22.27 -13.44
C GLY A 25 23.38 -22.67 -12.52
N PRO A 26 22.12 -22.70 -13.01
CA PRO A 26 20.98 -23.16 -12.22
C PRO A 26 21.10 -24.60 -11.70
N MET A 27 21.61 -25.53 -12.54
CA MET A 27 21.74 -26.95 -12.16
C MET A 27 22.85 -27.18 -11.13
N ALA A 28 23.99 -26.50 -11.28
CA ALA A 28 25.10 -26.57 -10.35
C ALA A 28 24.72 -26.00 -8.98
N LEU A 29 24.01 -24.86 -8.94
CA LEU A 29 23.51 -24.28 -7.70
C LEU A 29 22.52 -25.19 -6.97
N ALA A 30 21.59 -25.81 -7.69
CA ALA A 30 20.67 -26.77 -7.10
C ALA A 30 21.44 -27.96 -6.49
N PHE A 31 22.42 -28.48 -7.22
CA PHE A 31 23.24 -29.59 -6.73
C PHE A 31 23.99 -29.24 -5.45
N ILE A 32 24.67 -28.09 -5.42
CA ILE A 32 25.44 -27.59 -4.26
C ILE A 32 24.53 -27.34 -3.05
N LYS A 33 23.31 -26.86 -3.28
CA LYS A 33 22.39 -26.48 -2.19
C LYS A 33 21.66 -27.68 -1.59
N ASP A 34 21.26 -28.62 -2.43
CA ASP A 34 20.40 -29.74 -2.04
C ASP A 34 21.19 -30.90 -1.40
N HIS A 35 22.53 -30.85 -1.46
CA HIS A 35 23.40 -31.94 -1.05
C HIS A 35 24.61 -31.46 -0.25
N ASP A 36 24.97 -32.21 0.80
CA ASP A 36 26.27 -32.09 1.44
C ASP A 36 27.30 -32.89 0.63
N LEU A 37 28.03 -32.19 -0.24
CA LEU A 37 28.99 -32.80 -1.18
C LEU A 37 30.11 -33.56 -0.46
N GLY A 38 30.52 -33.10 0.73
CA GLY A 38 31.53 -33.77 1.54
C GLY A 38 31.00 -35.05 2.17
N ALA A 39 29.80 -35.02 2.74
CA ALA A 39 29.16 -36.20 3.32
C ALA A 39 28.85 -37.30 2.29
N ILE A 40 28.62 -36.93 1.02
CA ILE A 40 28.46 -37.86 -0.10
C ILE A 40 29.79 -38.53 -0.50
N GLY A 41 30.92 -37.94 -0.14
CA GLY A 41 32.26 -38.45 -0.43
C GLY A 41 32.91 -37.87 -1.69
N LEU A 42 32.45 -36.72 -2.17
CA LEU A 42 33.18 -35.99 -3.23
C LEU A 42 34.47 -35.42 -2.66
N GLU A 43 35.57 -35.60 -3.38
CA GLU A 43 36.88 -35.11 -2.96
C GLU A 43 36.93 -33.58 -2.92
N PRO A 44 37.80 -32.98 -2.09
CA PRO A 44 37.98 -31.53 -2.05
C PRO A 44 38.20 -30.90 -3.44
N GLU A 45 38.93 -31.55 -4.34
CA GLU A 45 39.17 -31.10 -5.72
C GLU A 45 37.89 -31.09 -6.57
N GLU A 46 37.03 -32.08 -6.38
CA GLU A 46 35.75 -32.22 -7.09
C GLU A 46 34.81 -31.09 -6.67
N GLN A 47 34.74 -30.82 -5.35
CA GLN A 47 33.97 -29.72 -4.78
C GLN A 47 34.53 -28.36 -5.21
N PHE A 48 35.86 -28.19 -5.17
CA PHE A 48 36.54 -26.97 -5.58
C PHE A 48 36.24 -26.62 -7.02
N GLY A 49 36.37 -27.59 -7.94
CA GLY A 49 36.10 -27.37 -9.36
C GLY A 49 34.66 -26.94 -9.62
N LEU A 50 33.70 -27.58 -8.96
CA LEU A 50 32.28 -27.24 -9.10
C LEU A 50 31.96 -25.84 -8.57
N LEU A 51 32.43 -25.49 -7.36
CA LEU A 51 32.16 -24.19 -6.73
C LEU A 51 32.79 -23.05 -7.54
N MET A 52 34.03 -23.21 -7.99
CA MET A 52 34.73 -22.21 -8.79
C MET A 52 34.03 -21.99 -10.13
N ALA A 53 33.67 -23.07 -10.84
CA ALA A 53 32.92 -22.99 -12.08
C ALA A 53 31.55 -22.30 -11.88
N THR A 54 30.86 -22.64 -10.80
CA THR A 54 29.56 -22.03 -10.46
C THR A 54 29.71 -20.53 -10.22
N ALA A 55 30.70 -20.12 -9.43
CA ALA A 55 30.98 -18.69 -9.16
C ALA A 55 31.27 -17.89 -10.45
N GLN A 56 31.99 -18.49 -11.41
CA GLN A 56 32.31 -17.88 -12.69
C GLN A 56 31.11 -17.81 -13.65
N SER A 57 30.17 -18.77 -13.55
CA SER A 57 28.97 -18.80 -14.39
C SER A 57 27.89 -17.79 -13.95
N LEU A 58 27.98 -17.25 -12.73
CA LEU A 58 27.04 -16.26 -12.25
C LEU A 58 27.23 -14.95 -13.02
N ALA A 59 26.18 -14.51 -13.68
CA ALA A 59 26.13 -13.20 -14.33
C ALA A 59 26.52 -12.09 -13.34
N ASP A 60 27.22 -11.07 -13.84
CA ASP A 60 27.65 -9.89 -13.08
C ASP A 60 26.47 -8.95 -12.79
N GLU A 61 25.51 -9.44 -12.02
CA GLU A 61 24.33 -8.71 -11.56
C GLU A 61 24.39 -8.55 -10.02
N PRO A 62 24.17 -7.35 -9.47
CA PRO A 62 24.29 -7.11 -8.02
C PRO A 62 23.44 -8.03 -7.15
N LYS A 63 22.25 -8.40 -7.62
CA LYS A 63 21.35 -9.35 -6.95
C LYS A 63 21.94 -10.77 -6.77
N ARG A 64 23.00 -11.12 -7.51
CA ARG A 64 23.69 -12.43 -7.45
C ARG A 64 25.02 -12.37 -6.70
N PHE A 65 25.50 -11.18 -6.33
CA PHE A 65 26.81 -11.03 -5.69
C PHE A 65 26.90 -11.69 -4.32
N SER A 66 25.82 -11.73 -3.53
CA SER A 66 25.81 -12.48 -2.27
C SER A 66 26.07 -13.97 -2.49
N LEU A 67 25.47 -14.55 -3.52
CA LEU A 67 25.66 -15.96 -3.87
C LEU A 67 27.06 -16.22 -4.45
N LYS A 68 27.55 -15.30 -5.29
CA LYS A 68 28.92 -15.35 -5.82
C LYS A 68 29.97 -15.31 -4.70
N LEU A 69 29.77 -14.43 -3.70
CA LEU A 69 30.60 -14.36 -2.50
C LEU A 69 30.59 -15.66 -1.71
N GLU A 70 29.41 -16.24 -1.48
CA GLU A 70 29.29 -17.52 -0.79
C GLU A 70 30.10 -18.63 -1.48
N MET A 71 29.98 -18.74 -2.82
CA MET A 71 30.73 -19.74 -3.59
C MET A 71 32.24 -19.50 -3.53
N LEU A 72 32.70 -18.25 -3.67
CA LEU A 72 34.12 -17.91 -3.60
C LEU A 72 34.71 -18.17 -2.21
N GLN A 73 33.98 -17.84 -1.14
CA GLN A 73 34.40 -18.09 0.24
C GLN A 73 34.49 -19.60 0.54
N LYS A 74 33.50 -20.39 0.09
CA LYS A 74 33.55 -21.86 0.19
C LYS A 74 34.71 -22.45 -0.61
N THR A 75 34.93 -21.96 -1.83
CA THR A 75 36.07 -22.36 -2.69
C THR A 75 37.40 -22.08 -2.01
N LYS A 76 37.56 -20.90 -1.40
CA LYS A 76 38.76 -20.52 -0.66
C LYS A 76 38.99 -21.39 0.58
N ALA A 77 37.94 -21.72 1.33
CA ALA A 77 38.03 -22.59 2.51
C ALA A 77 38.46 -24.03 2.14
N LEU A 78 38.09 -24.51 0.95
CA LEU A 78 38.49 -25.82 0.45
C LEU A 78 39.91 -25.86 -0.11
N LEU A 79 40.46 -24.73 -0.57
CA LEU A 79 41.74 -24.68 -1.29
C LEU A 79 42.87 -25.42 -0.55
N THR A 80 43.00 -25.24 0.76
CA THR A 80 44.07 -25.85 1.57
C THR A 80 43.98 -27.38 1.69
N GLN A 81 42.82 -27.95 1.36
CA GLN A 81 42.56 -29.39 1.37
C GLN A 81 42.76 -30.02 -0.01
N THR A 82 43.06 -29.21 -1.04
CA THR A 82 43.29 -29.66 -2.41
C THR A 82 44.76 -29.69 -2.77
N ARG A 83 45.12 -30.52 -3.74
CA ARG A 83 46.43 -30.44 -4.44
C ARG A 83 46.64 -29.14 -5.23
N TYR A 84 45.58 -28.35 -5.44
CA TYR A 84 45.66 -27.05 -6.13
C TYR A 84 46.17 -25.93 -5.22
N SER A 85 46.34 -26.21 -3.92
CA SER A 85 46.80 -25.23 -2.93
C SER A 85 48.14 -24.62 -3.35
N ASN A 86 48.08 -23.39 -3.85
CA ASN A 86 49.24 -22.57 -4.13
C ASN A 86 48.96 -21.10 -3.79
N THR A 87 50.03 -20.33 -3.64
CA THR A 87 49.95 -18.94 -3.20
C THR A 87 49.22 -18.05 -4.22
N ASP A 88 49.38 -18.31 -5.50
CA ASP A 88 48.81 -17.48 -6.57
C ASP A 88 47.30 -17.64 -6.69
N LEU A 89 46.80 -18.88 -6.61
CA LEU A 89 45.37 -19.18 -6.62
C LEU A 89 44.67 -18.66 -5.36
N SER A 90 45.33 -18.75 -4.20
CA SER A 90 44.82 -18.12 -2.97
C SER A 90 44.69 -16.60 -3.14
N ARG A 91 45.70 -15.94 -3.70
CA ARG A 91 45.67 -14.49 -3.97
C ARG A 91 44.60 -14.10 -4.98
N GLN A 92 44.39 -14.92 -6.02
CA GLN A 92 43.34 -14.69 -7.00
C GLN A 92 41.94 -14.76 -6.35
N LEU A 93 41.68 -15.79 -5.53
CA LEU A 93 40.42 -15.90 -4.80
C LEU A 93 40.21 -14.73 -3.83
N ASP A 94 41.27 -14.28 -3.14
CA ASP A 94 41.23 -13.08 -2.29
C ASP A 94 40.86 -11.82 -3.06
N TYR A 95 41.42 -11.67 -4.26
CA TYR A 95 41.09 -10.56 -5.15
C TYR A 95 39.63 -10.61 -5.61
N ASP A 96 39.15 -11.79 -6.05
CA ASP A 96 37.78 -11.96 -6.55
C ASP A 96 36.74 -11.73 -5.46
N ILE A 97 37.01 -12.16 -4.22
CA ILE A 97 36.17 -11.88 -3.04
C ILE A 97 36.12 -10.37 -2.79
N LYS A 98 37.27 -9.71 -2.64
CA LYS A 98 37.34 -8.26 -2.39
C LYS A 98 36.68 -7.43 -3.49
N LYS A 99 36.86 -7.83 -4.75
CA LYS A 99 36.22 -7.20 -5.90
C LYS A 99 34.70 -7.30 -5.79
N THR A 100 34.19 -8.52 -5.56
CA THR A 100 32.73 -8.76 -5.45
C THR A 100 32.14 -8.04 -4.23
N GLU A 101 32.85 -7.98 -3.09
CA GLU A 101 32.45 -7.19 -1.91
C GLU A 101 32.38 -5.69 -2.24
N SER A 102 33.38 -5.17 -2.96
CA SER A 102 33.43 -3.76 -3.34
C SER A 102 32.32 -3.38 -4.32
N GLU A 103 32.05 -4.21 -5.33
CA GLU A 103 30.96 -4.00 -6.27
C GLU A 103 29.58 -4.08 -5.60
N LEU A 104 29.41 -5.01 -4.64
CA LEU A 104 28.21 -5.08 -3.82
C LEU A 104 28.06 -3.86 -2.90
N ALA A 105 29.16 -3.34 -2.35
CA ALA A 105 29.17 -2.11 -1.56
C ALA A 105 28.76 -0.90 -2.41
N ILE A 106 29.30 -0.75 -3.62
CA ILE A 106 28.91 0.30 -4.58
C ILE A 106 27.41 0.22 -4.89
N TYR A 107 26.89 -0.98 -5.16
CA TYR A 107 25.46 -1.16 -5.41
C TYR A 107 24.63 -0.78 -4.17
N ASN A 108 25.01 -1.24 -2.98
CA ASN A 108 24.33 -0.92 -1.74
C ASN A 108 24.36 0.59 -1.46
N ASP A 109 25.47 1.27 -1.71
CA ASP A 109 25.62 2.70 -1.51
C ASP A 109 24.84 3.52 -2.56
N ALA A 110 24.74 3.03 -3.79
CA ALA A 110 23.86 3.62 -4.82
C ALA A 110 22.37 3.43 -4.52
N MET A 111 22.01 2.31 -3.89
CA MET A 111 20.63 2.02 -3.44
C MET A 111 20.27 2.69 -2.12
N ARG A 112 21.28 3.02 -1.29
CA ARG A 112 21.09 3.82 -0.09
C ARG A 112 20.87 5.28 -0.49
N PRO A 113 19.85 5.94 0.06
CA PRO A 113 19.76 7.38 -0.03
C PRO A 113 21.07 7.99 0.48
N ALA A 114 21.67 8.92 -0.28
CA ALA A 114 22.93 9.54 0.10
C ALA A 114 22.90 10.01 1.57
N PRO A 115 23.79 9.50 2.45
CA PRO A 115 23.81 9.94 3.83
C PRO A 115 24.20 11.41 3.85
N ARG A 116 23.37 12.25 4.45
CA ARG A 116 23.69 13.66 4.67
C ARG A 116 23.49 14.05 6.12
N THR A 117 24.52 14.75 6.60
CA THR A 117 24.63 15.48 7.86
C THR A 117 23.41 16.36 8.09
N GLY A 118 22.77 16.21 9.26
CA GLY A 118 21.54 16.90 9.60
C GLY A 118 20.32 16.10 9.16
N THR A 119 19.88 15.18 10.01
CA THR A 119 18.57 14.53 9.90
C THR A 119 17.51 15.64 9.87
N PRO A 120 16.72 15.82 8.79
CA PRO A 120 15.53 16.65 8.88
C PRO A 120 14.64 16.03 9.95
N GLU A 121 14.15 16.84 10.90
CA GLU A 121 13.15 16.35 11.85
C GLU A 121 12.00 15.69 11.08
N VAL A 122 11.52 14.56 11.58
CA VAL A 122 10.38 13.86 10.97
C VAL A 122 9.19 14.81 10.98
N GLN A 123 8.70 15.19 9.79
CA GLN A 123 7.63 16.16 9.68
C GLN A 123 6.35 15.60 10.30
N GLN A 124 5.73 16.35 11.21
CA GLN A 124 4.54 15.89 11.91
C GLN A 124 3.30 16.46 11.25
N LEU A 125 2.41 15.58 10.79
CA LEU A 125 1.05 15.94 10.39
C LEU A 125 0.12 15.63 11.57
N ILE A 126 -0.38 16.66 12.21
CA ILE A 126 -1.17 16.51 13.44
C ILE A 126 -2.63 16.34 13.06
N VAL A 127 -3.25 15.28 13.53
CA VAL A 127 -4.63 14.92 13.22
C VAL A 127 -5.53 15.28 14.38
N GLN A 128 -6.55 16.05 14.09
CA GLN A 128 -7.67 16.36 14.97
C GLN A 128 -8.93 15.75 14.37
N THR A 129 -9.51 14.77 15.06
CA THR A 129 -10.72 14.07 14.61
C THR A 129 -11.49 13.49 15.78
N ASP A 130 -12.75 13.13 15.56
CA ASP A 130 -13.63 12.52 16.55
C ASP A 130 -13.29 11.04 16.83
N VAL A 131 -12.61 10.38 15.89
CA VAL A 131 -12.29 8.94 15.95
C VAL A 131 -10.81 8.64 15.61
N PRO A 132 -9.85 9.15 16.41
CA PRO A 132 -8.43 9.08 16.08
C PRO A 132 -7.88 7.64 16.07
N GLU A 133 -8.32 6.78 17.00
CA GLU A 133 -7.93 5.35 17.04
C GLU A 133 -8.28 4.64 15.72
N TYR A 134 -9.46 4.96 15.18
CA TYR A 134 -9.88 4.37 13.91
C TYR A 134 -9.02 4.85 12.74
N PHE A 135 -8.94 6.16 12.49
CA PHE A 135 -8.24 6.66 11.31
C PHE A 135 -6.72 6.46 11.36
N LEU A 136 -6.09 6.60 12.52
CA LEU A 136 -4.63 6.53 12.65
C LEU A 136 -4.10 5.10 12.78
N ASP A 137 -4.94 4.13 13.13
CA ASP A 137 -4.51 2.74 13.36
C ASP A 137 -5.39 1.72 12.63
N VAL A 138 -6.64 1.54 13.06
CA VAL A 138 -7.52 0.47 12.56
C VAL A 138 -7.70 0.56 11.05
N ALA A 139 -8.05 1.74 10.53
CA ALA A 139 -8.24 1.98 9.10
C ALA A 139 -6.94 1.71 8.32
N GLN A 140 -5.77 2.14 8.81
CA GLN A 140 -4.53 1.92 8.07
C GLN A 140 -4.15 0.43 7.99
N LYS A 141 -4.41 -0.34 9.07
CA LYS A 141 -4.27 -1.80 9.07
C LYS A 141 -5.22 -2.45 8.06
N ARG A 142 -6.51 -2.07 8.07
CA ARG A 142 -7.52 -2.58 7.14
C ARG A 142 -7.21 -2.24 5.68
N ALA A 143 -6.70 -1.05 5.40
CA ALA A 143 -6.29 -0.67 4.04
C ALA A 143 -5.12 -1.52 3.54
N SER A 144 -4.14 -1.79 4.41
CA SER A 144 -3.02 -2.69 4.09
C SER A 144 -3.51 -4.12 3.83
N GLU A 145 -4.40 -4.65 4.67
CA GLU A 145 -5.04 -5.96 4.47
C GLU A 145 -5.84 -6.01 3.15
N TYR A 146 -6.64 -4.98 2.86
CA TYR A 146 -7.43 -4.86 1.63
C TYR A 146 -6.55 -4.99 0.39
N TYR A 147 -5.47 -4.22 0.29
CA TYR A 147 -4.58 -4.27 -0.88
C TYR A 147 -3.75 -5.55 -0.94
N GLN A 148 -3.30 -6.09 0.19
CA GLN A 148 -2.59 -7.38 0.22
C GLN A 148 -3.47 -8.52 -0.29
N ASN A 149 -4.74 -8.57 0.15
CA ASN A 149 -5.71 -9.56 -0.28
C ASN A 149 -6.05 -9.41 -1.76
N LYS A 150 -6.33 -8.17 -2.20
CA LYS A 150 -6.72 -7.88 -3.58
C LYS A 150 -5.64 -8.27 -4.60
N PHE A 151 -4.38 -7.94 -4.30
CA PHE A 151 -3.27 -8.20 -5.22
C PHE A 151 -2.57 -9.54 -4.97
N GLY A 152 -3.16 -10.43 -4.15
CA GLY A 152 -2.70 -11.81 -3.98
C GLY A 152 -1.29 -11.91 -3.39
N ILE A 153 -0.86 -10.97 -2.55
CA ILE A 153 0.49 -10.95 -1.97
C ILE A 153 0.53 -11.78 -0.69
N THR A 154 0.05 -13.01 -0.76
CA THR A 154 0.23 -13.96 0.34
C THR A 154 1.72 -14.27 0.48
N LYS A 155 2.17 -14.72 1.66
CA LYS A 155 3.54 -15.20 1.83
C LYS A 155 3.88 -16.32 0.84
N GLN A 156 2.91 -17.17 0.50
CA GLN A 156 3.04 -18.24 -0.48
C GLN A 156 3.23 -17.69 -1.89
N ALA A 157 2.39 -16.74 -2.33
CA ALA A 157 2.54 -16.09 -3.62
C ALA A 157 3.89 -15.35 -3.71
N LYS A 158 4.31 -14.62 -2.66
CA LYS A 158 5.62 -13.96 -2.63
C LYS A 158 6.78 -14.94 -2.83
N THR A 159 6.77 -16.08 -2.13
CA THR A 159 7.78 -17.15 -2.29
C THR A 159 7.69 -17.84 -3.66
N ALA A 160 6.48 -18.16 -4.12
CA ALA A 160 6.20 -18.70 -5.44
C ALA A 160 6.57 -17.72 -6.56
N GLN A 161 6.63 -16.42 -6.28
CA GLN A 161 7.00 -15.40 -7.24
C GLN A 161 8.50 -15.11 -7.22
N HIS A 162 9.30 -15.49 -6.22
CA HIS A 162 10.75 -15.28 -6.25
C HIS A 162 11.47 -16.36 -7.10
N PHE A 163 12.22 -15.94 -8.13
CA PHE A 163 13.10 -16.82 -8.93
C PHE A 163 14.38 -17.28 -8.19
N THR A 164 14.30 -17.41 -6.87
CA THR A 164 15.40 -17.91 -6.04
C THR A 164 15.11 -19.37 -5.69
N GLY A 165 15.75 -20.31 -6.37
CA GLY A 165 15.53 -21.74 -6.18
C GLY A 165 15.95 -22.60 -7.39
N GLY A 166 15.86 -23.92 -7.25
CA GLY A 166 16.17 -24.88 -8.32
C GLY A 166 15.21 -24.81 -9.53
N PRO A 167 15.37 -25.72 -10.51
CA PRO A 167 14.58 -25.72 -11.73
C PRO A 167 13.08 -25.75 -11.43
N ARG A 168 12.36 -24.70 -11.84
CA ARG A 168 10.90 -24.67 -11.70
C ARG A 168 10.24 -25.42 -12.84
N LYS A 169 9.16 -26.10 -12.51
CA LYS A 169 8.27 -26.70 -13.49
C LYS A 169 7.53 -25.59 -14.26
N PHE A 170 7.36 -25.77 -15.56
CA PHE A 170 6.54 -24.86 -16.37
C PHE A 170 5.08 -25.06 -15.97
N GLU A 171 4.52 -24.09 -15.25
CA GLU A 171 3.17 -24.14 -14.69
C GLU A 171 2.38 -22.87 -15.06
N PRO A 172 2.06 -22.68 -16.37
CA PRO A 172 1.40 -21.47 -16.86
C PRO A 172 -0.02 -21.29 -16.30
N ASP A 173 -0.62 -22.33 -15.71
CA ASP A 173 -1.95 -22.28 -15.10
C ASP A 173 -1.91 -22.16 -13.57
N ASN A 174 -0.71 -22.11 -12.96
CA ASN A 174 -0.55 -21.98 -11.52
C ASN A 174 -0.75 -20.51 -11.10
N LYS A 175 -1.95 -20.22 -10.60
CA LYS A 175 -2.39 -18.90 -10.15
C LYS A 175 -1.49 -18.30 -9.06
N ASP A 176 -0.78 -19.12 -8.28
CA ASP A 176 0.11 -18.64 -7.21
C ASP A 176 1.46 -18.11 -7.77
N VAL A 177 1.85 -18.51 -8.98
CA VAL A 177 3.13 -18.15 -9.63
C VAL A 177 2.96 -16.95 -10.58
N HIS A 178 1.73 -16.62 -10.95
CA HIS A 178 1.43 -15.47 -11.81
C HIS A 178 1.89 -14.17 -11.15
N ARG A 179 2.93 -13.56 -11.75
CA ARG A 179 3.58 -12.32 -11.25
C ARG A 179 2.88 -11.04 -11.68
N GLU A 180 2.08 -11.10 -12.74
CA GLU A 180 1.60 -9.92 -13.46
C GLU A 180 0.12 -9.69 -13.20
N PHE A 181 -0.22 -9.33 -11.96
CA PHE A 181 -1.45 -8.59 -11.72
C PHE A 181 -1.14 -7.10 -11.92
N PRO A 182 -1.85 -6.38 -12.81
CA PRO A 182 -1.67 -4.94 -12.95
C PRO A 182 -1.71 -4.24 -11.59
N GLY A 183 -0.59 -3.63 -11.19
CA GLY A 183 -0.46 -2.94 -9.91
C GLY A 183 0.19 -3.72 -8.75
N ALA A 184 0.54 -5.01 -8.91
CA ALA A 184 1.20 -5.80 -7.86
C ALA A 184 2.73 -5.55 -7.72
N CYS A 185 3.33 -4.74 -8.61
CA CYS A 185 4.74 -4.40 -8.52
C CYS A 185 5.06 -3.58 -7.25
N ALA A 186 6.22 -3.82 -6.65
CA ALA A 186 6.60 -3.27 -5.34
C ALA A 186 6.43 -1.74 -5.20
N PRO A 187 6.77 -0.89 -6.19
CA PRO A 187 6.54 0.56 -6.08
C PRO A 187 5.05 0.93 -5.97
N PHE A 188 4.18 0.29 -6.75
CA PHE A 188 2.74 0.55 -6.71
C PHE A 188 2.07 -0.03 -5.47
N MET A 189 2.57 -1.17 -4.98
CA MET A 189 2.12 -1.71 -3.71
C MET A 189 2.54 -0.83 -2.55
N ASN A 190 3.78 -0.33 -2.55
CA ASN A 190 4.26 0.61 -1.54
C ASN A 190 3.39 1.88 -1.50
N SER A 191 3.02 2.44 -2.66
CA SER A 191 2.13 3.61 -2.71
C SER A 191 0.71 3.32 -2.24
N ARG A 192 0.25 2.06 -2.27
CA ARG A 192 -1.08 1.66 -1.80
C ARG A 192 -1.08 1.25 -0.33
N THR A 193 -0.12 0.46 0.14
CA THR A 193 -0.12 -0.07 1.51
C THR A 193 0.43 0.91 2.54
N ASN A 194 1.29 1.85 2.12
CA ASN A 194 1.95 2.79 3.03
C ASN A 194 1.43 4.23 2.89
N ALA A 195 0.43 4.46 2.04
CA ALA A 195 -0.27 5.74 2.01
C ALA A 195 -1.34 5.81 3.10
N PHE A 196 -1.74 7.03 3.46
CA PHE A 196 -2.76 7.24 4.49
C PHE A 196 -4.16 7.21 3.86
N HIS A 197 -4.98 6.22 4.19
CA HIS A 197 -6.31 6.05 3.60
C HIS A 197 -7.44 6.51 4.53
N MET A 198 -8.42 7.19 3.94
CA MET A 198 -9.71 7.48 4.54
C MET A 198 -10.71 6.40 4.13
N MET A 199 -11.35 5.79 5.14
CA MET A 199 -12.33 4.71 4.97
C MET A 199 -13.48 4.90 5.93
N LEU A 200 -14.64 4.31 5.63
CA LEU A 200 -15.79 4.34 6.50
C LEU A 200 -15.92 2.98 7.23
N PRO A 201 -16.28 2.97 8.53
CA PRO A 201 -16.48 1.75 9.31
C PRO A 201 -17.85 1.10 9.06
N PHE A 202 -18.58 1.58 8.05
CA PHE A 202 -19.92 1.17 7.63
C PHE A 202 -20.02 1.24 6.10
N ASP A 203 -21.04 0.60 5.54
CA ASP A 203 -21.29 0.62 4.10
C ASP A 203 -21.87 1.96 3.66
N LEU A 204 -21.50 2.37 2.45
CA LEU A 204 -21.98 3.57 1.77
C LEU A 204 -22.76 3.14 0.53
N LYS A 205 -23.98 3.68 0.35
CA LYS A 205 -24.72 3.59 -0.91
C LYS A 205 -25.01 4.98 -1.44
N ILE A 206 -24.68 5.19 -2.72
CA ILE A 206 -25.01 6.40 -3.50
C ILE A 206 -25.84 5.93 -4.69
N SER A 207 -27.02 6.50 -4.89
CA SER A 207 -27.93 6.11 -5.95
C SER A 207 -28.69 7.29 -6.53
N LYS A 208 -29.07 7.20 -7.81
CA LYS A 208 -30.07 8.07 -8.44
C LYS A 208 -31.50 7.61 -8.19
N LYS A 209 -31.68 6.46 -7.55
CA LYS A 209 -32.96 5.83 -7.25
C LYS A 209 -33.13 5.69 -5.74
N PRO A 210 -34.38 5.79 -5.23
CA PRO A 210 -34.67 5.71 -3.80
C PRO A 210 -34.83 4.27 -3.28
N ASP A 211 -34.52 3.26 -4.10
CA ASP A 211 -34.72 1.84 -3.79
C ASP A 211 -33.68 1.33 -2.80
N ASP A 212 -34.12 0.45 -1.90
CA ASP A 212 -33.30 -0.28 -0.92
C ASP A 212 -32.25 0.58 -0.17
N PRO A 213 -32.65 1.63 0.57
CA PRO A 213 -31.71 2.42 1.35
C PRO A 213 -31.11 1.57 2.48
N LEU A 214 -29.87 1.90 2.86
CA LEU A 214 -29.20 1.27 4.00
C LEU A 214 -29.81 1.75 5.34
N ASP A 215 -29.61 0.93 6.38
CA ASP A 215 -30.43 0.92 7.60
C ASP A 215 -30.04 1.95 8.68
N ALA A 216 -28.93 2.69 8.52
CA ALA A 216 -28.55 3.73 9.47
C ALA A 216 -29.13 5.10 9.17
N GLY A 217 -29.61 5.33 7.94
CA GLY A 217 -30.26 6.58 7.56
C GLY A 217 -29.95 7.00 6.13
N SER A 218 -30.68 7.99 5.64
CA SER A 218 -30.56 8.51 4.29
C SER A 218 -30.62 10.04 4.20
N ARG A 219 -29.92 10.59 3.21
CA ARG A 219 -29.98 11.99 2.78
C ARG A 219 -30.25 12.05 1.28
N ILE A 220 -30.89 13.13 0.86
CA ILE A 220 -31.28 13.35 -0.54
C ILE A 220 -30.73 14.70 -0.97
N PHE A 221 -30.19 14.75 -2.16
CA PHE A 221 -29.70 15.98 -2.77
C PHE A 221 -30.22 16.09 -4.19
N TYR A 222 -30.55 17.31 -4.60
CA TYR A 222 -30.61 17.66 -6.01
C TYR A 222 -29.23 18.13 -6.43
N THR A 223 -28.65 17.55 -7.48
CA THR A 223 -27.25 17.79 -7.89
C THR A 223 -27.13 17.94 -9.39
N LYS A 224 -26.55 19.06 -9.85
CA LYS A 224 -26.20 19.31 -11.25
C LYS A 224 -24.87 20.07 -11.32
N PHE A 225 -24.30 20.19 -12.51
CA PHE A 225 -23.07 20.95 -12.67
C PHE A 225 -23.25 22.39 -12.16
N GLY A 226 -22.40 22.79 -11.20
CA GLY A 226 -22.44 24.12 -10.57
C GLY A 226 -23.57 24.37 -9.56
N TYR A 227 -24.42 23.38 -9.25
CA TYR A 227 -25.52 23.57 -8.31
C TYR A 227 -25.85 22.30 -7.52
N SER A 228 -26.11 22.46 -6.24
CA SER A 228 -26.62 21.37 -5.42
C SER A 228 -27.48 21.89 -4.29
N PHE A 229 -28.51 21.14 -3.90
CA PHE A 229 -29.47 21.55 -2.88
C PHE A 229 -29.92 20.35 -2.03
N PRO A 230 -29.90 20.46 -0.68
CA PRO A 230 -30.34 19.39 0.20
C PRO A 230 -31.87 19.25 0.21
N LEU A 231 -32.35 18.01 0.13
CA LEU A 231 -33.77 17.65 0.09
C LEU A 231 -34.13 16.69 1.23
N ALA A 232 -35.42 16.58 1.51
CA ALA A 232 -36.02 15.56 2.36
C ALA A 232 -37.28 14.96 1.73
N TYR A 233 -37.80 13.88 2.31
CA TYR A 233 -39.10 13.32 1.99
C TYR A 233 -40.11 13.65 3.08
N GLU A 234 -41.28 14.13 2.67
CA GLU A 234 -42.46 14.23 3.52
C GLU A 234 -43.71 13.89 2.70
N MET A 235 -44.52 12.94 3.18
CA MET A 235 -45.76 12.49 2.53
C MET A 235 -45.59 12.18 1.02
N ASP A 236 -44.57 11.38 0.67
CA ASP A 236 -44.21 11.01 -0.71
C ASP A 236 -43.80 12.16 -1.64
N LYS A 237 -43.56 13.35 -1.08
CA LYS A 237 -43.08 14.52 -1.82
C LYS A 237 -41.67 14.89 -1.43
N LEU A 238 -40.90 15.37 -2.40
CA LEU A 238 -39.61 15.99 -2.14
C LEU A 238 -39.85 17.40 -1.60
N ILE A 239 -39.23 17.70 -0.47
CA ILE A 239 -39.28 19.01 0.18
C ILE A 239 -37.87 19.56 0.33
N SER A 240 -37.78 20.88 0.42
CA SER A 240 -36.56 21.57 0.82
C SER A 240 -36.18 21.18 2.25
N TYR A 241 -34.93 20.77 2.46
CA TYR A 241 -34.44 20.42 3.79
C TYR A 241 -34.37 21.64 4.73
N GLN A 242 -34.30 22.86 4.20
CA GLN A 242 -34.07 24.06 4.99
C GLN A 242 -35.36 24.68 5.55
N ASP A 243 -36.40 24.76 4.74
CA ASP A 243 -37.65 25.46 5.05
C ASP A 243 -38.90 24.58 4.88
N GLY A 244 -38.75 23.32 4.47
CA GLY A 244 -39.84 22.37 4.32
C GLY A 244 -40.75 22.63 3.12
N GLN A 245 -40.40 23.55 2.22
CA GLN A 245 -41.22 23.85 1.06
C GLN A 245 -41.29 22.63 0.12
N VAL A 246 -42.50 22.25 -0.30
CA VAL A 246 -42.72 21.22 -1.32
C VAL A 246 -42.14 21.67 -2.65
N LEU A 247 -41.33 20.83 -3.26
CA LEU A 247 -40.70 21.08 -4.55
C LEU A 247 -41.27 20.13 -5.60
N ASP A 248 -41.63 20.67 -6.76
CA ASP A 248 -42.13 19.90 -7.89
C ASP A 248 -40.97 19.26 -8.67
N ILE A 249 -40.45 18.15 -8.13
CA ILE A 249 -39.34 17.38 -8.71
C ILE A 249 -39.83 15.96 -8.93
N ALA A 250 -39.71 15.47 -10.16
CA ALA A 250 -40.06 14.09 -10.50
C ALA A 250 -39.13 13.11 -9.76
N ARG A 251 -39.69 11.99 -9.28
CA ARG A 251 -38.95 11.00 -8.47
C ARG A 251 -37.81 10.31 -9.25
N ASP A 252 -37.91 10.31 -10.58
CA ASP A 252 -36.94 9.76 -11.52
C ASP A 252 -36.03 10.83 -12.15
N ASP A 253 -36.05 12.07 -11.63
CA ASP A 253 -35.16 13.13 -12.12
C ASP A 253 -33.69 12.68 -11.99
N PRO A 254 -32.89 12.72 -13.08
CA PRO A 254 -31.53 12.19 -13.09
C PRO A 254 -30.54 12.98 -12.23
N ASN A 255 -30.95 14.15 -11.71
CA ASN A 255 -30.17 15.00 -10.81
C ASN A 255 -30.42 14.65 -9.33
N LEU A 256 -31.39 13.79 -9.02
CA LEU A 256 -31.58 13.30 -7.67
C LEU A 256 -30.45 12.35 -7.27
N LEU A 257 -29.96 12.54 -6.05
CA LEU A 257 -28.92 11.73 -5.44
C LEU A 257 -29.37 11.31 -4.04
N PHE A 258 -29.62 10.02 -3.88
CA PHE A 258 -29.94 9.36 -2.63
C PHE A 258 -28.66 8.78 -2.04
N VAL A 259 -28.36 9.14 -0.80
CA VAL A 259 -27.20 8.66 -0.07
C VAL A 259 -27.67 8.00 1.20
N SER A 260 -27.24 6.77 1.45
CA SER A 260 -27.59 6.05 2.67
C SER A 260 -26.40 5.28 3.21
N PHE A 261 -26.36 5.12 4.55
CA PHE A 261 -25.29 4.38 5.24
C PHE A 261 -25.87 3.19 5.99
N SER A 262 -25.07 2.15 6.17
CA SER A 262 -25.42 1.06 7.08
C SER A 262 -25.03 1.39 8.52
N ARG A 263 -25.47 0.54 9.45
CA ARG A 263 -24.84 0.44 10.78
C ARG A 263 -23.33 0.20 10.66
N VAL A 264 -22.57 0.58 11.69
CA VAL A 264 -21.15 0.23 11.84
C VAL A 264 -21.00 -1.29 11.74
N LYS A 265 -20.07 -1.72 10.87
CA LYS A 265 -19.72 -3.13 10.65
C LYS A 265 -18.28 -3.45 11.06
N GLU A 266 -17.39 -2.45 11.15
CA GLU A 266 -16.05 -2.65 11.71
C GLU A 266 -16.13 -2.94 13.21
N LYS A 267 -15.62 -4.10 13.62
CA LYS A 267 -15.71 -4.61 14.99
C LYS A 267 -14.80 -3.88 15.96
N ASP A 268 -13.66 -3.41 15.47
CA ASP A 268 -12.67 -2.68 16.26
C ASP A 268 -12.98 -1.16 16.31
N PHE A 269 -14.10 -0.73 15.72
CA PHE A 269 -14.51 0.67 15.72
C PHE A 269 -15.17 1.07 17.05
N LYS A 270 -14.73 2.19 17.61
CA LYS A 270 -15.27 2.75 18.84
C LYS A 270 -15.59 4.22 18.63
N PHE A 271 -16.81 4.60 18.99
CA PHE A 271 -17.25 5.99 19.00
C PHE A 271 -18.35 6.16 20.05
N GLN A 272 -18.20 7.18 20.89
CA GLN A 272 -19.25 7.62 21.79
C GLN A 272 -19.77 8.96 21.24
N GLY A 273 -20.95 8.92 20.62
CA GLY A 273 -21.59 10.14 20.15
C GLY A 273 -22.17 10.97 21.30
N ASP A 274 -22.51 12.22 21.02
CA ASP A 274 -23.04 13.16 22.02
C ASP A 274 -24.47 12.80 22.49
N LYS A 275 -25.16 11.92 21.75
CA LYS A 275 -26.56 11.51 22.00
C LYS A 275 -26.59 10.11 22.62
N PRO A 276 -26.74 9.96 23.95
CA PRO A 276 -26.69 8.66 24.62
C PRO A 276 -27.86 7.73 24.27
N THR A 277 -28.93 8.24 23.67
CA THR A 277 -30.12 7.47 23.27
C THR A 277 -29.97 6.79 21.91
N VAL A 278 -28.94 7.12 21.13
CA VAL A 278 -28.70 6.51 19.81
C VAL A 278 -27.84 5.25 20.00
N PRO A 279 -28.24 4.09 19.43
CA PRO A 279 -27.41 2.88 19.48
C PRO A 279 -25.98 3.15 18.98
N PRO A 280 -24.93 2.61 19.64
CA PRO A 280 -23.54 2.90 19.29
C PRO A 280 -23.20 2.64 17.82
N GLU A 281 -23.78 1.59 17.23
CA GLU A 281 -23.60 1.20 15.84
C GLU A 281 -24.25 2.18 14.83
N LEU A 282 -25.11 3.08 15.30
CA LEU A 282 -25.75 4.13 14.51
C LEU A 282 -25.16 5.52 14.78
N ALA A 283 -24.51 5.71 15.93
CA ALA A 283 -24.05 7.01 16.39
C ALA A 283 -23.11 7.69 15.36
N TYR A 284 -22.04 7.02 14.94
CA TYR A 284 -21.09 7.60 13.99
C TYR A 284 -21.66 7.75 12.56
N PRO A 285 -22.32 6.74 11.94
CA PRO A 285 -22.97 6.92 10.65
C PRO A 285 -23.92 8.13 10.63
N MET A 286 -24.74 8.30 11.66
CA MET A 286 -25.64 9.45 11.80
C MET A 286 -24.89 10.77 11.91
N THR A 287 -23.82 10.83 12.69
CA THR A 287 -22.96 12.03 12.77
C THR A 287 -22.38 12.41 11.41
N VAL A 288 -21.96 11.42 10.61
CA VAL A 288 -21.45 11.67 9.25
C VAL A 288 -22.58 12.08 8.31
N LEU A 289 -23.76 11.45 8.38
CA LEU A 289 -24.96 11.81 7.60
C LEU A 289 -25.42 13.25 7.88
N GLU A 290 -25.35 13.70 9.13
CA GLU A 290 -25.71 15.07 9.53
C GLU A 290 -24.76 16.11 8.94
N ARG A 291 -23.51 15.72 8.63
CA ARG A 291 -22.47 16.60 8.08
C ARG A 291 -22.27 16.42 6.57
N LEU A 292 -23.06 15.56 5.92
CA LEU A 292 -23.01 15.38 4.47
C LEU A 292 -23.32 16.69 3.75
N GLY A 293 -22.56 16.95 2.71
CA GLY A 293 -22.80 18.05 1.80
C GLY A 293 -22.58 17.64 0.36
N THR A 294 -22.65 18.61 -0.53
CA THR A 294 -22.44 18.41 -1.97
C THR A 294 -21.69 19.60 -2.55
N LEU A 295 -20.88 19.33 -3.57
CA LEU A 295 -20.20 20.35 -4.38
C LEU A 295 -20.52 20.08 -5.85
N GLY A 296 -21.59 20.69 -6.35
CA GLY A 296 -22.15 20.37 -7.66
C GLY A 296 -22.60 18.91 -7.68
N THR A 297 -21.98 18.07 -8.52
CA THR A 297 -22.28 16.64 -8.65
C THR A 297 -21.53 15.75 -7.65
N TYR A 298 -20.56 16.29 -6.91
CA TYR A 298 -19.80 15.51 -5.93
C TYR A 298 -20.54 15.48 -4.60
N LEU A 299 -20.76 14.27 -4.07
CA LEU A 299 -21.06 14.05 -2.67
C LEU A 299 -19.82 14.38 -1.85
N GLN A 300 -19.96 15.22 -0.83
CA GLN A 300 -18.92 15.56 0.12
C GLN A 300 -19.21 14.89 1.47
N ILE A 301 -18.38 13.91 1.82
CA ILE A 301 -18.46 13.22 3.10
C ILE A 301 -17.48 13.85 4.08
N VAL A 302 -18.02 14.40 5.16
CA VAL A 302 -17.27 15.13 6.19
C VAL A 302 -17.07 14.22 7.41
N ALA A 303 -15.93 13.53 7.45
CA ALA A 303 -15.55 12.66 8.56
C ALA A 303 -14.98 13.41 9.78
N ASN A 304 -14.95 14.76 9.72
CA ASN A 304 -14.27 15.62 10.68
C ASN A 304 -12.80 15.21 10.88
N PHE A 305 -12.07 15.05 9.77
CA PHE A 305 -10.64 14.78 9.78
C PHE A 305 -9.90 16.07 9.45
N LYS A 306 -9.37 16.73 10.49
CA LYS A 306 -8.59 17.95 10.36
C LYS A 306 -7.11 17.61 10.46
N VAL A 307 -6.31 18.03 9.49
CA VAL A 307 -4.86 17.83 9.47
C VAL A 307 -4.15 19.17 9.60
N TRP A 308 -3.22 19.26 10.55
CA TRP A 308 -2.36 20.41 10.78
C TRP A 308 -0.94 20.10 10.30
N PHE A 309 -0.31 21.06 9.65
CA PHE A 309 0.99 20.88 9.02
C PHE A 309 1.68 22.23 8.75
N ASP A 310 3.01 22.23 8.68
CA ASP A 310 3.77 23.39 8.22
C ASP A 310 3.68 23.49 6.68
N ALA A 311 2.89 24.45 6.19
CA ALA A 311 2.67 24.67 4.76
C ALA A 311 3.90 25.22 4.02
N ALA A 312 4.93 25.71 4.73
CA ALA A 312 6.21 26.05 4.12
C ALA A 312 7.03 24.79 3.78
N GLN A 313 6.74 23.67 4.43
CA GLN A 313 7.47 22.42 4.26
C GLN A 313 6.71 21.37 3.46
N VAL A 314 5.39 21.22 3.70
CA VAL A 314 4.59 20.17 3.08
C VAL A 314 3.34 20.72 2.38
N SER A 315 3.05 20.15 1.21
CA SER A 315 1.73 20.25 0.58
C SER A 315 0.98 18.94 0.78
N VAL A 316 -0.33 19.01 0.97
CA VAL A 316 -1.16 17.80 1.12
C VAL A 316 -1.94 17.58 -0.17
N LEU A 317 -1.64 16.49 -0.87
CA LEU A 317 -2.43 16.01 -2.00
C LEU A 317 -3.50 15.06 -1.48
N VAL A 318 -4.73 15.25 -1.92
CA VAL A 318 -5.81 14.30 -1.67
C VAL A 318 -6.33 13.76 -2.99
N THR A 319 -6.71 12.49 -3.01
CA THR A 319 -7.24 11.83 -4.21
C THR A 319 -8.20 10.72 -3.85
N GLY A 320 -9.17 10.48 -4.72
CA GLY A 320 -9.93 9.23 -4.74
C GLY A 320 -9.01 8.03 -4.73
N ALA A 321 -9.38 7.01 -3.95
CA ALA A 321 -8.67 5.74 -3.98
C ALA A 321 -8.72 5.14 -5.40
N PRO A 322 -7.63 4.49 -5.85
CA PRO A 322 -7.51 4.00 -7.23
C PRO A 322 -8.57 2.96 -7.60
N ASP A 323 -9.19 2.32 -6.62
CA ASP A 323 -10.12 1.21 -6.81
C ASP A 323 -11.59 1.62 -6.80
N LEU A 324 -11.91 2.90 -6.58
CA LEU A 324 -13.28 3.40 -6.51
C LEU A 324 -14.12 3.06 -7.75
N TYR A 325 -13.48 3.00 -8.93
CA TYR A 325 -14.15 2.72 -10.19
C TYR A 325 -14.82 1.34 -10.21
N GLU A 326 -14.27 0.36 -9.47
CA GLU A 326 -14.81 -0.99 -9.35
C GLU A 326 -16.14 -1.00 -8.59
N TYR A 327 -16.37 0.02 -7.77
CA TYR A 327 -17.61 0.23 -7.03
C TYR A 327 -18.56 1.21 -7.73
N GLY A 328 -18.26 1.59 -8.97
CA GLY A 328 -19.08 2.53 -9.74
C GLY A 328 -18.88 4.00 -9.35
N LEU A 329 -17.75 4.34 -8.71
CA LEU A 329 -17.45 5.68 -8.21
C LEU A 329 -16.18 6.28 -8.78
N GLN A 330 -16.14 7.61 -8.80
CA GLN A 330 -14.94 8.43 -8.97
C GLN A 330 -14.74 9.28 -7.74
N GLY A 331 -13.48 9.49 -7.36
CA GLY A 331 -13.11 10.39 -6.28
C GLY A 331 -12.46 11.67 -6.82
N GLY A 332 -12.77 12.80 -6.18
CA GLY A 332 -12.08 14.06 -6.49
C GLY A 332 -10.59 14.00 -6.17
N SER A 333 -9.78 14.79 -6.85
CA SER A 333 -8.35 14.91 -6.55
C SER A 333 -7.90 16.37 -6.61
N GLY A 334 -7.00 16.76 -5.72
CA GLY A 334 -6.45 18.10 -5.71
C GLY A 334 -5.44 18.33 -4.61
N LEU A 335 -4.57 19.32 -4.82
CA LEU A 335 -3.74 19.86 -3.75
C LEU A 335 -4.63 20.68 -2.83
N MET A 336 -4.57 20.38 -1.54
CA MET A 336 -5.30 21.15 -0.54
C MET A 336 -4.68 22.54 -0.44
N THR A 337 -5.40 23.53 -0.96
CA THR A 337 -5.09 24.94 -0.74
C THR A 337 -5.70 25.39 0.58
N ARG A 338 -5.29 26.53 1.12
CA ARG A 338 -5.93 27.16 2.30
C ARG A 338 -7.36 27.61 1.96
N SER A 339 -8.28 26.68 1.73
CA SER A 339 -9.67 26.96 1.42
C SER A 339 -10.60 25.98 2.13
N HIS A 340 -11.67 26.56 2.69
CA HIS A 340 -12.54 25.92 3.66
C HIS A 340 -13.80 25.39 3.00
N ALA A 341 -14.21 24.18 3.36
CA ALA A 341 -15.54 23.68 3.06
C ALA A 341 -16.38 23.59 4.34
N SER A 342 -17.34 24.51 4.41
CA SER A 342 -18.64 24.42 5.09
C SER A 342 -18.77 24.28 6.62
N ASP A 343 -17.71 24.32 7.43
CA ASP A 343 -17.93 24.29 8.89
C ASP A 343 -18.44 25.63 9.47
N LYS A 344 -19.07 25.59 10.66
CA LYS A 344 -19.54 26.80 11.38
C LYS A 344 -18.33 27.58 11.94
N VAL A 345 -18.43 28.92 11.99
CA VAL A 345 -17.40 29.87 12.49
C VAL A 345 -16.63 29.42 13.75
N PRO A 346 -17.25 28.78 14.77
CA PRO A 346 -16.53 28.31 15.96
C PRO A 346 -15.39 27.31 15.69
N ALA A 347 -15.50 26.45 14.68
CA ALA A 347 -14.45 25.48 14.32
C ALA A 347 -13.15 26.15 13.83
N TYR A 348 -13.25 27.41 13.40
CA TYR A 348 -12.13 28.27 12.98
C TYR A 348 -11.63 29.15 14.12
N ALA A 349 -12.50 29.55 15.06
CA ALA A 349 -12.14 30.41 16.18
C ALA A 349 -11.13 29.75 17.16
N GLU A 350 -10.95 28.42 17.09
CA GLU A 350 -10.03 27.69 17.95
C GLU A 350 -8.59 27.61 17.40
N SER A 351 -8.30 28.19 16.23
CA SER A 351 -7.04 27.92 15.52
C SER A 351 -5.78 28.60 16.05
N VAL A 352 -5.84 29.21 17.24
CA VAL A 352 -4.70 29.87 17.90
C VAL A 352 -4.78 29.69 19.42
N LYS A 353 -5.46 28.65 19.93
CA LYS A 353 -5.65 28.48 21.38
C LYS A 353 -4.53 27.69 22.05
N GLU A 354 -3.85 26.82 21.32
CA GLU A 354 -2.88 25.88 21.90
C GLU A 354 -1.46 26.13 21.34
N PRO A 355 -0.40 26.13 22.17
CA PRO A 355 0.96 26.47 21.74
C PRO A 355 1.48 25.65 20.55
N TRP A 356 1.09 24.37 20.44
CA TRP A 356 1.54 23.50 19.33
C TRP A 356 0.97 23.90 17.96
N GLN A 357 -0.06 24.76 17.91
CA GLN A 357 -0.65 25.24 16.67
C GLN A 357 0.17 26.36 16.02
N GLU A 358 1.11 26.97 16.76
CA GLU A 358 1.90 28.09 16.27
C GLU A 358 2.70 27.71 15.01
N GLY A 359 2.64 28.56 13.98
CA GLY A 359 3.30 28.34 12.70
C GLY A 359 2.66 27.28 11.79
N LEU A 360 1.63 26.55 12.25
CA LEU A 360 0.97 25.52 11.46
C LEU A 360 -0.21 26.07 10.66
N SER A 361 -0.45 25.45 9.51
CA SER A 361 -1.69 25.57 8.74
C SER A 361 -2.55 24.33 8.96
N PHE A 362 -3.84 24.41 8.66
CA PHE A 362 -4.71 23.24 8.70
C PHE A 362 -5.64 23.17 7.50
N ASN A 363 -6.07 21.95 7.16
CA ASN A 363 -7.18 21.72 6.26
C ASN A 363 -8.06 20.57 6.77
N PHE A 364 -9.33 20.57 6.36
CA PHE A 364 -10.23 19.43 6.53
C PHE A 364 -10.11 18.50 5.33
N VAL A 365 -9.80 17.23 5.57
CA VAL A 365 -9.80 16.18 4.54
C VAL A 365 -11.22 15.63 4.44
N ASN A 366 -11.93 16.06 3.40
CA ASN A 366 -13.26 15.54 3.06
C ASN A 366 -13.14 14.55 1.91
N ILE A 367 -14.02 13.55 1.89
CA ILE A 367 -14.09 12.57 0.81
C ILE A 367 -15.07 13.10 -0.23
N HIS A 368 -14.62 13.31 -1.46
CA HIS A 368 -15.47 13.76 -2.57
C HIS A 368 -15.71 12.63 -3.54
N LEU A 369 -16.96 12.17 -3.66
CA LEU A 369 -17.34 11.04 -4.51
C LEU A 369 -18.41 11.44 -5.52
N THR A 370 -18.35 10.90 -6.74
CA THR A 370 -19.41 10.97 -7.74
C THR A 370 -19.62 9.60 -8.36
N LEU A 371 -20.83 9.31 -8.83
CA LEU A 371 -21.11 8.14 -9.64
C LEU A 371 -20.32 8.20 -10.96
N ASN A 372 -19.86 7.05 -11.43
CA ASN A 372 -19.30 6.90 -12.77
C ASN A 372 -20.35 7.27 -13.84
N PRO A 373 -19.93 7.77 -15.00
CA PRO A 373 -20.82 7.94 -16.14
C PRO A 373 -21.57 6.64 -16.45
N GLY A 374 -22.90 6.72 -16.58
CA GLY A 374 -23.76 5.56 -16.84
C GLY A 374 -24.04 4.65 -15.63
N THR A 375 -23.55 5.00 -14.44
CA THR A 375 -23.86 4.26 -13.20
C THR A 375 -25.00 4.96 -12.45
N ASP A 376 -26.06 4.21 -12.17
CA ASP A 376 -27.21 4.71 -11.40
C ASP A 376 -27.02 4.51 -9.89
N THR A 377 -26.37 3.42 -9.49
CA THR A 377 -26.21 3.01 -8.09
C THR A 377 -24.82 2.46 -7.86
N ALA A 378 -24.20 2.89 -6.76
CA ALA A 378 -22.92 2.40 -6.26
C ALA A 378 -23.07 2.04 -4.78
N THR A 379 -22.53 0.88 -4.39
CA THR A 379 -22.44 0.46 -2.99
C THR A 379 -21.00 0.12 -2.67
N VAL A 380 -20.45 0.78 -1.65
CA VAL A 380 -19.10 0.56 -1.16
C VAL A 380 -19.16 -0.10 0.21
N PRO A 381 -18.59 -1.31 0.37
CA PRO A 381 -18.49 -1.95 1.67
C PRO A 381 -17.64 -1.14 2.66
N TYR A 382 -17.92 -1.31 3.94
CA TYR A 382 -17.05 -0.85 5.01
C TYR A 382 -15.60 -1.32 4.82
N ASN A 383 -14.63 -0.55 5.34
CA ASN A 383 -13.20 -0.81 5.21
C ASN A 383 -12.63 -0.82 3.78
N THR A 384 -13.38 -0.34 2.78
CA THR A 384 -12.83 -0.08 1.46
C THR A 384 -12.14 1.28 1.43
N PRO A 385 -10.90 1.38 0.92
CA PRO A 385 -10.24 2.66 0.64
C PRO A 385 -11.12 3.57 -0.22
N LEU A 386 -11.50 4.74 0.30
CA LEU A 386 -12.30 5.73 -0.45
C LEU A 386 -11.45 6.90 -0.92
N PHE A 387 -10.54 7.36 -0.06
CA PHE A 387 -9.71 8.53 -0.31
C PHE A 387 -8.32 8.28 0.24
N THR A 388 -7.32 8.90 -0.38
CA THR A 388 -5.94 8.79 0.07
C THR A 388 -5.34 10.18 0.27
N VAL A 389 -4.64 10.35 1.38
CA VAL A 389 -3.92 11.57 1.74
C VAL A 389 -2.43 11.34 1.55
N TYR A 390 -1.83 12.14 0.65
CA TYR A 390 -0.42 12.10 0.32
C TYR A 390 0.26 13.40 0.75
N PRO A 391 1.11 13.36 1.79
CA PRO A 391 2.04 14.44 2.07
C PRO A 391 3.06 14.53 0.94
N VAL A 392 2.98 15.60 0.15
CA VAL A 392 3.89 15.89 -0.96
C VAL A 392 5.09 16.63 -0.40
N LEU A 393 6.19 15.89 -0.30
CA LEU A 393 7.48 16.33 0.20
C LEU A 393 8.57 15.86 -0.76
N ASN A 394 9.70 16.58 -0.80
CA ASN A 394 10.90 16.12 -1.49
C ASN A 394 11.44 14.78 -0.92
N ARG A 395 11.01 14.37 0.29
CA ARG A 395 11.32 13.08 0.93
C ARG A 395 10.13 12.56 1.73
N GLN A 396 9.88 11.25 1.71
CA GLN A 396 8.89 10.57 2.56
C GLN A 396 9.36 10.47 4.02
N ASN A 397 9.51 11.60 4.70
CA ASN A 397 9.92 11.65 6.11
C ASN A 397 8.87 12.41 6.92
N PHE A 398 7.72 11.77 7.11
CA PHE A 398 6.61 12.35 7.86
C PHE A 398 5.90 11.29 8.71
N LYS A 399 5.14 11.74 9.70
CA LYS A 399 4.25 10.89 10.50
C LYS A 399 2.93 11.60 10.78
N PHE A 400 1.83 10.86 10.72
CA PHE A 400 0.55 11.32 11.26
C PHE A 400 0.51 11.08 12.77
N VAL A 401 0.11 12.09 13.54
CA VAL A 401 0.11 12.04 15.00
C VAL A 401 -1.22 12.57 15.53
N ASP A 402 -1.83 11.90 16.49
CA ASP A 402 -3.00 12.41 17.19
C ASP A 402 -2.65 13.73 17.93
N LYS A 403 -3.50 14.76 17.80
CA LYS A 403 -3.39 16.01 18.56
C LYS A 403 -3.24 15.78 20.07
N ASN A 404 -3.83 14.71 20.62
CA ASN A 404 -3.77 14.42 22.05
C ASN A 404 -2.35 14.10 22.56
N LYS A 405 -1.39 13.84 21.66
CA LYS A 405 0.02 13.63 21.97
C LYS A 405 0.84 14.93 22.00
N MET A 406 0.22 16.08 21.72
CA MET A 406 0.87 17.40 21.68
C MET A 406 0.68 18.22 22.97
N LYS A 407 0.19 17.57 24.04
CA LYS A 407 -0.07 18.20 25.33
C LYS A 407 1.20 18.41 26.15
#